data_AF-A0A2W4LWJ4-F1
#
_entry.id   AF-A0A2W4LWJ4-F1
#
_cell.length_a   1.000
_cell.length_b   1.000
_cell.length_c   1.000
_cell.angle_alpha   90.00
_cell.angle_beta   90.00
_cell.angle_gamma   90.00
#
_symmetry.space_group_name_H-M   'P 1'
#
loop_
_entity.id
_entity.type
_entity.pdbx_description
1 polymer ?
#
loop_
_entity_poly.entity_id
_entity_poly.type
_entity_poly.pdbx_seq_one_letter_code
_entity_poly.pdbx_strand_id
1 'polypeptide(L)'
;SLVGVLAALIGARQLPVRIELRPALGSVAAAGDGVVFVRPGPLLGVRQARRIALHELEAHVLPRLAARTEPCRLFLCGAAESAEEEEGRALLVEERAGLLEAARRRELGLRHFGARAVCAGADLEETVRELGARGAAPDEALEIAVRVTRGGGLAREIVYLPAYLRLRAAFTRNPALEAFFVRGRISLAALSALPSAVLTRGQATSTTTGA
;
A
#
# COMPACT_ATOMS: atom_id res chain seq x y z
N SER A 1 1.63 -19.76 -6.76
CA SER A 1 2.58 -18.66 -7.00
C SER A 1 1.85 -17.32 -6.92
N LEU A 2 2.56 -16.19 -6.80
CA LEU A 2 1.93 -14.86 -6.82
C LEU A 2 1.18 -14.58 -8.14
N VAL A 3 1.78 -14.94 -9.28
CA VAL A 3 1.15 -14.82 -10.60
C VAL A 3 -0.18 -15.57 -10.65
N GLY A 4 -0.23 -16.81 -10.13
CA GLY A 4 -1.47 -17.60 -10.11
C GLY A 4 -2.57 -16.96 -9.27
N VAL A 5 -2.22 -16.38 -8.11
CA VAL A 5 -3.19 -15.67 -7.27
C VAL A 5 -3.71 -14.40 -7.97
N LEU A 6 -2.82 -13.60 -8.57
CA LEU A 6 -3.21 -12.41 -9.33
C LEU A 6 -4.10 -12.78 -10.52
N ALA A 7 -3.74 -13.81 -11.29
CA ALA A 7 -4.51 -14.27 -12.44
C ALA A 7 -5.92 -14.74 -12.03
N ALA A 8 -6.04 -15.46 -10.91
CA ALA A 8 -7.34 -15.86 -10.37
C ALA A 8 -8.21 -14.66 -9.96
N LEU A 9 -7.64 -13.69 -9.24
CA LEU A 9 -8.37 -12.47 -8.81
C LEU A 9 -8.80 -11.60 -10.00
N ILE A 10 -7.91 -11.42 -10.97
CA ILE A 10 -8.16 -10.66 -12.21
C ILE A 10 -9.23 -11.35 -13.06
N GLY A 11 -9.08 -12.65 -13.30
CA GLY A 11 -9.99 -13.44 -14.12
C GLY A 11 -11.39 -13.54 -13.54
N ALA A 12 -11.51 -13.77 -12.21
CA ALA A 12 -12.80 -13.87 -11.54
C ALA A 12 -13.67 -12.61 -11.65
N ARG A 13 -13.05 -11.45 -11.90
CA ARG A 13 -13.72 -10.14 -11.99
C ARG A 13 -13.58 -9.49 -13.36
N GLN A 14 -12.98 -10.20 -14.33
CA GLN A 14 -12.71 -9.73 -15.69
C GLN A 14 -12.02 -8.34 -15.71
N LEU A 15 -11.05 -8.15 -14.82
CA LEU A 15 -10.39 -6.86 -14.65
C LEU A 15 -9.46 -6.57 -15.84
N PRO A 16 -9.42 -5.34 -16.37
CA PRO A 16 -8.53 -4.95 -17.46
C PRO A 16 -7.11 -4.69 -16.93
N VAL A 17 -6.53 -5.66 -16.22
CA VAL A 17 -5.23 -5.58 -15.56
C VAL A 17 -4.30 -6.63 -16.13
N ARG A 18 -3.10 -6.23 -16.52
CA ARG A 18 -2.06 -7.12 -17.01
C ARG A 18 -1.12 -7.56 -15.88
N ILE A 19 -0.52 -8.73 -16.02
CA ILE A 19 0.58 -9.19 -15.15
C ILE A 19 1.84 -9.23 -16.01
N GLU A 20 2.88 -8.50 -15.61
CA GLU A 20 4.16 -8.47 -16.32
C GLU A 20 5.30 -8.95 -15.42
N LEU A 21 6.12 -9.86 -15.93
CA LEU A 21 7.31 -10.31 -15.20
C LEU A 21 8.45 -9.29 -15.38
N ARG A 22 9.05 -8.86 -14.27
CA ARG A 22 10.16 -7.89 -14.23
C ARG A 22 11.29 -8.43 -13.33
N PRO A 23 12.33 -9.08 -13.90
CA PRO A 23 13.45 -9.64 -13.12
C PRO A 23 14.21 -8.61 -12.29
N ALA A 24 14.41 -7.39 -12.82
CA ALA A 24 15.16 -6.32 -12.17
C ALA A 24 14.37 -5.53 -11.10
N LEU A 25 13.21 -6.03 -10.66
CA LEU A 25 12.38 -5.32 -9.68
C LEU A 25 13.02 -5.35 -8.29
N GLY A 26 13.11 -4.19 -7.63
CA GLY A 26 13.67 -4.08 -6.26
C GLY A 26 12.78 -4.71 -5.17
N SER A 27 11.49 -4.88 -5.47
CA SER A 27 10.46 -5.52 -4.66
C SER A 27 9.98 -6.84 -5.28
N VAL A 28 9.13 -7.58 -4.56
CA VAL A 28 8.50 -8.80 -5.08
C VAL A 28 7.45 -8.47 -6.14
N ALA A 29 6.71 -7.38 -5.95
CA ALA A 29 5.75 -6.86 -6.90
C ALA A 29 5.66 -5.33 -6.80
N ALA A 30 5.08 -4.71 -7.82
CA ALA A 30 4.80 -3.28 -7.85
C ALA A 30 3.60 -2.98 -8.75
N ALA A 31 2.74 -2.07 -8.32
CA ALA A 31 1.63 -1.57 -9.11
C ALA A 31 2.06 -0.49 -10.12
N GLY A 32 1.70 -0.69 -11.38
CA GLY A 32 1.74 0.31 -12.45
C GLY A 32 0.33 0.74 -12.88
N ASP A 33 0.26 1.41 -14.01
CA ASP A 33 -1.01 1.86 -14.59
C ASP A 33 -1.68 0.73 -15.38
N GLY A 34 -2.68 0.07 -14.77
CA GLY A 34 -3.36 -1.11 -15.34
C GLY A 34 -2.48 -2.36 -15.45
N VAL A 35 -1.41 -2.44 -14.65
CA VAL A 35 -0.47 -3.57 -14.66
C VAL A 35 0.06 -3.85 -13.25
N VAL A 36 0.23 -5.12 -12.91
CA VAL A 36 1.00 -5.56 -11.75
C VAL A 36 2.31 -6.16 -12.24
N PHE A 37 3.43 -5.55 -11.88
CA PHE A 37 4.75 -6.09 -12.14
C PHE A 37 5.11 -7.11 -11.07
N VAL A 38 5.65 -8.26 -11.48
CA VAL A 38 6.04 -9.34 -10.56
C VAL A 38 7.48 -9.75 -10.81
N ARG A 39 8.28 -9.82 -9.75
CA ARG A 39 9.63 -10.38 -9.81
C ARG A 39 9.56 -11.91 -9.82
N PRO A 40 10.10 -12.60 -10.84
CA PRO A 40 10.25 -14.04 -10.81
C PRO A 40 11.33 -14.47 -9.80
N GLY A 41 11.18 -15.65 -9.20
CA GLY A 41 12.21 -16.25 -8.32
C GLY A 41 11.82 -16.41 -6.85
N PRO A 42 11.25 -15.39 -6.16
CA PRO A 42 10.90 -15.52 -4.75
C PRO A 42 9.95 -16.69 -4.47
N LEU A 43 10.31 -17.53 -3.50
CA LEU A 43 9.43 -18.57 -2.96
C LEU A 43 8.49 -17.92 -1.94
N LEU A 44 7.20 -17.88 -2.24
CA LEU A 44 6.19 -17.24 -1.41
C LEU A 44 5.19 -18.28 -0.91
N GLY A 45 4.93 -18.28 0.39
CA GLY A 45 3.81 -19.02 0.97
C GLY A 45 2.46 -18.51 0.43
N VAL A 46 1.43 -19.35 0.49
CA VAL A 46 0.09 -19.02 -0.05
C VAL A 46 -0.47 -17.72 0.54
N ARG A 47 -0.37 -17.53 1.86
CA ARG A 47 -0.84 -16.32 2.56
C ARG A 47 -0.05 -15.09 2.14
N GLN A 48 1.27 -15.20 1.99
CA GLN A 48 2.14 -14.09 1.56
C GLN A 48 1.84 -13.68 0.10
N ALA A 49 1.66 -14.66 -0.79
CA ALA A 49 1.27 -14.41 -2.18
C ALA A 49 -0.10 -13.71 -2.25
N ARG A 50 -1.08 -14.16 -1.45
CA ARG A 50 -2.39 -13.49 -1.36
C ARG A 50 -2.29 -12.07 -0.82
N ARG A 51 -1.48 -11.85 0.22
CA ARG A 51 -1.27 -10.52 0.82
C ARG A 51 -0.70 -9.55 -0.19
N ILE A 52 0.37 -9.94 -0.88
CA ILE A 52 1.02 -9.11 -1.91
C ILE A 52 0.05 -8.86 -3.07
N ALA A 53 -0.69 -9.88 -3.52
CA ALA A 53 -1.67 -9.71 -4.60
C ALA A 53 -2.75 -8.68 -4.23
N LEU A 54 -3.33 -8.75 -3.04
CA LEU A 54 -4.33 -7.78 -2.59
C LEU A 54 -3.74 -6.38 -2.39
N HIS A 55 -2.53 -6.30 -1.83
CA HIS A 55 -1.80 -5.05 -1.66
C HIS A 55 -1.60 -4.34 -3.01
N GLU A 56 -1.04 -5.02 -4.02
CA GLU A 56 -0.79 -4.38 -5.32
C GLU A 56 -2.08 -4.14 -6.11
N LEU A 57 -2.98 -5.14 -6.15
CA LEU A 57 -4.18 -5.06 -7.00
C LEU A 57 -5.25 -4.16 -6.40
N GLU A 58 -5.75 -4.48 -5.19
CA GLU A 58 -6.89 -3.80 -4.57
C GLU A 58 -6.50 -2.42 -4.03
N ALA A 59 -5.29 -2.31 -3.49
CA ALA A 59 -4.86 -1.08 -2.84
C ALA A 59 -4.36 -0.03 -3.85
N HIS A 60 -3.65 -0.47 -4.89
CA HIS A 60 -2.98 0.44 -5.81
C HIS A 60 -3.57 0.44 -7.23
N VAL A 61 -3.64 -0.73 -7.90
CA VAL A 61 -4.05 -0.76 -9.32
C VAL A 61 -5.52 -0.39 -9.52
N LEU A 62 -6.45 -0.96 -8.73
CA LEU A 62 -7.88 -0.74 -8.94
C LEU A 62 -8.31 0.73 -8.74
N PRO A 63 -7.87 1.44 -7.68
CA PRO A 63 -8.17 2.88 -7.58
C PRO A 63 -7.62 3.69 -8.74
N ARG A 64 -6.40 3.38 -9.21
CA ARG A 64 -5.80 4.08 -10.35
C ARG A 64 -6.58 3.86 -11.65
N LEU A 65 -7.12 2.66 -11.86
CA LEU A 65 -8.02 2.39 -12.97
C LEU A 65 -9.34 3.17 -12.84
N ALA A 66 -9.97 3.16 -11.67
CA ALA A 66 -11.20 3.91 -11.41
C ALA A 66 -11.01 5.41 -11.68
N ALA A 67 -9.85 5.96 -11.30
CA ALA A 67 -9.51 7.36 -11.48
C ALA A 67 -9.51 7.82 -12.96
N ARG A 68 -9.35 6.91 -13.92
CA ARG A 68 -9.38 7.26 -15.36
C ARG A 68 -10.75 7.78 -15.78
N THR A 69 -11.81 7.20 -15.22
CA THR A 69 -13.21 7.54 -15.50
C THR A 69 -13.76 8.61 -14.55
N GLU A 70 -13.00 9.04 -13.54
CA GLU A 70 -13.43 10.06 -12.60
C GLU A 70 -13.54 11.45 -13.26
N PRO A 71 -14.68 12.15 -13.11
CA PRO A 71 -14.81 13.53 -13.61
C PRO A 71 -13.81 14.47 -12.94
N CYS A 72 -13.59 14.29 -11.64
CA CYS A 72 -12.63 15.09 -10.88
C CYS A 72 -11.21 14.55 -11.10
N ARG A 73 -10.40 15.29 -11.87
CA ARG A 73 -9.04 14.87 -12.24
C ARG A 73 -8.06 14.80 -11.07
N LEU A 74 -8.43 15.32 -9.90
CA LEU A 74 -7.65 15.19 -8.66
C LEU A 74 -7.39 13.70 -8.32
N PHE A 75 -8.39 12.84 -8.48
CA PHE A 75 -8.25 11.40 -8.24
C PHE A 75 -7.24 10.75 -9.20
N LEU A 76 -7.09 11.30 -10.41
CA LEU A 76 -6.16 10.80 -11.41
C LEU A 76 -4.74 11.30 -11.16
N CYS A 77 -4.54 12.60 -10.90
CA CYS A 77 -3.20 13.18 -10.70
C CYS A 77 -2.62 12.93 -9.31
N GLY A 78 -3.46 12.68 -8.31
CA GLY A 78 -3.06 12.56 -6.90
C GLY A 78 -3.04 13.90 -6.19
N ALA A 79 -3.30 13.86 -4.89
CA ALA A 79 -3.15 15.01 -4.00
C ALA A 79 -1.83 14.91 -3.20
N ALA A 80 -1.45 16.00 -2.52
CA ALA A 80 -0.41 15.92 -1.50
C ALA A 80 -0.72 14.80 -0.51
N GLU A 81 0.31 14.06 -0.09
CA GLU A 81 0.23 12.91 0.83
C GLU A 81 -0.54 11.69 0.30
N SER A 82 -1.13 11.74 -0.91
CA SER A 82 -1.94 10.62 -1.41
C SER A 82 -1.12 9.33 -1.57
N ALA A 83 0.17 9.43 -1.88
CA ALA A 83 1.05 8.27 -1.97
C ALA A 83 1.26 7.58 -0.61
N GLU A 84 1.31 8.36 0.49
CA GLU A 84 1.42 7.80 1.84
C GLU A 84 0.11 7.11 2.24
N GLU A 85 -1.01 7.72 1.87
CA GLU A 85 -2.34 7.17 2.17
C GLU A 85 -2.71 5.97 1.27
N GLU A 86 -2.18 5.88 0.04
CA GLU A 86 -2.24 4.65 -0.77
C GLU A 86 -1.59 3.48 -0.01
N GLU A 87 -0.42 3.68 0.59
CA GLU A 87 0.28 2.65 1.38
C GLU A 87 -0.45 2.33 2.70
N GLY A 88 -0.96 3.36 3.39
CA GLY A 88 -1.79 3.18 4.57
C GLY A 88 -3.07 2.38 4.29
N ARG A 89 -3.73 2.67 3.15
CA ARG A 89 -4.90 1.91 2.68
C ARG A 89 -4.52 0.49 2.31
N ALA A 90 -3.35 0.26 1.73
CA ALA A 90 -2.87 -1.08 1.45
C ALA A 90 -2.75 -1.94 2.70
N LEU A 91 -2.28 -1.37 3.81
CA LEU A 91 -2.27 -2.07 5.11
C LEU A 91 -3.68 -2.32 5.67
N LEU A 92 -4.66 -1.44 5.43
CA LEU A 92 -6.06 -1.71 5.78
C LEU A 92 -6.65 -2.86 4.96
N VAL A 93 -6.32 -2.95 3.67
CA VAL A 93 -6.70 -4.09 2.82
C VAL A 93 -6.08 -5.39 3.37
N GLU A 94 -4.80 -5.37 3.76
CA GLU A 94 -4.16 -6.51 4.42
C GLU A 94 -4.86 -6.88 5.74
N GLU A 95 -5.22 -5.90 6.59
CA GLU A 95 -5.91 -6.09 7.86
C GLU A 95 -7.26 -6.79 7.67
N ARG A 96 -8.09 -6.26 6.76
CA ARG A 96 -9.46 -6.79 6.51
C ARG A 96 -9.47 -8.14 5.84
N ALA A 97 -8.43 -8.47 5.09
CA ALA A 97 -8.23 -9.81 4.56
C ALA A 97 -7.71 -10.81 5.62
N GLY A 98 -7.46 -10.37 6.86
CA GLY A 98 -6.88 -11.18 7.93
C GLY A 98 -5.42 -11.56 7.66
N LEU A 99 -4.69 -10.75 6.89
CA LEU A 99 -3.31 -11.01 6.45
C LEU A 99 -2.28 -10.10 7.16
N LEU A 100 -2.73 -9.19 8.02
CA LEU A 100 -1.89 -8.36 8.89
C LEU A 100 -1.57 -9.08 10.21
N GLU A 101 -0.97 -10.27 10.10
CA GLU A 101 -0.65 -11.16 11.22
C GLU A 101 0.48 -10.62 12.11
N ALA A 102 0.73 -11.26 13.27
CA ALA A 102 1.73 -10.80 14.24
C ALA A 102 3.13 -10.62 13.62
N ALA A 103 3.58 -11.57 12.81
CA ALA A 103 4.86 -11.49 12.11
C ALA A 103 4.91 -10.28 11.15
N ARG A 104 3.83 -10.05 10.39
CA ARG A 104 3.71 -8.91 9.47
C ARG A 104 3.68 -7.57 10.21
N ARG A 105 2.98 -7.48 11.35
CA ARG A 105 2.99 -6.27 12.19
C ARG A 105 4.36 -5.99 12.78
N ARG A 106 5.08 -7.04 13.22
CA ARG A 106 6.46 -6.92 13.72
C ARG A 106 7.39 -6.42 12.61
N GLU A 107 7.30 -7.00 11.41
CA GLU A 107 8.06 -6.56 10.23
C GLU A 107 7.83 -5.07 9.92
N LEU A 108 6.57 -4.62 9.88
CA LEU A 108 6.23 -3.21 9.65
C LEU A 108 6.76 -2.30 10.76
N GLY A 109 6.69 -2.73 12.01
CA GLY A 109 7.25 -2.00 13.15
C GLY A 109 8.75 -1.83 13.05
N LEU A 110 9.48 -2.92 12.76
CA LEU A 110 10.93 -2.87 12.55
C LEU A 110 11.30 -1.95 11.39
N ARG A 111 10.60 -2.03 10.26
CA ARG A 111 10.81 -1.13 9.12
C ARG A 111 10.58 0.33 9.49
N HIS A 112 9.54 0.64 10.27
CA HIS A 112 9.30 2.00 10.75
C HIS A 112 10.43 2.50 11.67
N PHE A 113 10.91 1.67 12.61
CA PHE A 113 12.03 2.04 13.46
C PHE A 113 13.33 2.22 12.67
N GLY A 114 13.65 1.31 11.75
CA GLY A 114 14.81 1.45 10.87
C GLY A 114 14.73 2.71 10.01
N ALA A 115 13.55 3.01 9.45
CA ALA A 115 13.34 4.24 8.69
C ALA A 115 13.52 5.50 9.56
N ARG A 116 13.04 5.48 10.82
CA ARG A 116 13.29 6.57 11.77
C ARG A 116 14.76 6.75 12.09
N ALA A 117 15.52 5.67 12.25
CA ALA A 117 16.97 5.71 12.47
C ALA A 117 17.67 6.42 11.30
N VAL A 118 17.37 6.00 10.07
CA VAL A 118 17.92 6.61 8.85
C VAL A 118 17.54 8.09 8.74
N CYS A 119 16.29 8.46 9.03
CA CYS A 119 15.89 9.87 9.07
C CYS A 119 16.62 10.69 10.15
N ALA A 120 17.06 10.05 11.22
CA ALA A 120 17.87 10.67 12.27
C ALA A 120 19.37 10.74 11.91
N GLY A 121 19.76 10.28 10.72
CA GLY A 121 21.14 10.32 10.23
C GLY A 121 21.94 9.06 10.49
N ALA A 122 21.30 7.97 10.96
CA ALA A 122 21.99 6.71 11.19
C ALA A 122 22.51 6.11 9.88
N ASP A 123 23.74 5.62 9.90
CA ASP A 123 24.30 4.85 8.79
C ASP A 123 23.74 3.41 8.76
N LEU A 124 24.21 2.61 7.79
CA LEU A 124 23.75 1.22 7.64
C LEU A 124 24.07 0.36 8.88
N GLU A 125 25.26 0.48 9.45
CA GLU A 125 25.70 -0.33 10.59
C GLU A 125 24.90 0.05 11.85
N GLU A 126 24.74 1.35 12.08
CA GLU A 126 23.93 1.89 13.18
C GLU A 126 22.48 1.43 13.07
N THR A 127 21.90 1.46 11.86
CA THR A 127 20.54 0.99 11.60
C THR A 127 20.40 -0.51 11.90
N VAL A 128 21.36 -1.35 11.47
CA VAL A 128 21.36 -2.79 11.78
C VAL A 128 21.42 -3.03 13.28
N ARG A 129 22.30 -2.31 13.98
CA ARG A 129 22.44 -2.41 15.45
C ARG A 129 21.16 -2.01 16.17
N GLU A 130 20.51 -0.93 15.71
CA GLU A 130 19.25 -0.44 16.28
C GLU A 130 18.10 -1.45 16.12
N LEU A 131 18.03 -2.10 14.96
CA LEU A 131 17.05 -3.16 14.67
C LEU A 131 17.32 -4.41 15.51
N GLY A 132 18.59 -4.81 15.65
CA GLY A 132 19.02 -5.92 16.50
C GLY A 132 18.64 -5.70 17.96
N ALA A 133 18.85 -4.48 18.49
CA ALA A 133 18.43 -4.11 19.84
C ALA A 133 16.89 -4.19 20.05
N ARG A 134 16.10 -4.18 18.97
CA ARG A 134 14.65 -4.38 18.98
C ARG A 134 14.24 -5.84 18.71
N GLY A 135 15.19 -6.76 18.74
CA GLY A 135 14.97 -8.20 18.59
C GLY A 135 14.82 -8.65 17.13
N ALA A 136 15.29 -7.88 16.15
CA ALA A 136 15.47 -8.37 14.78
C ALA A 136 16.61 -9.39 14.74
N ALA A 137 16.40 -10.51 14.02
CA ALA A 137 17.49 -11.44 13.74
C ALA A 137 18.53 -10.76 12.81
N PRO A 138 19.81 -11.16 12.82
CA PRO A 138 20.85 -10.49 12.04
C PRO A 138 20.52 -10.30 10.55
N ASP A 139 20.05 -11.36 9.88
CA ASP A 139 19.70 -11.31 8.46
C ASP A 139 18.48 -10.40 8.21
N GLU A 140 17.46 -10.47 9.08
CA GLU A 140 16.28 -9.59 9.01
C GLU A 140 16.66 -8.13 9.22
N ALA A 141 17.53 -7.85 10.21
CA ALA A 141 18.01 -6.51 10.51
C ALA A 141 18.76 -5.92 9.30
N LEU A 142 19.64 -6.71 8.67
CA LEU A 142 20.38 -6.31 7.48
C LEU A 142 19.44 -6.07 6.28
N GLU A 143 18.50 -6.98 6.03
CA GLU A 143 17.53 -6.83 4.94
C GLU A 143 16.67 -5.56 5.10
N ILE A 144 16.18 -5.32 6.32
CA ILE A 144 15.40 -4.11 6.63
C ILE A 144 16.28 -2.87 6.50
N ALA A 145 17.50 -2.86 7.06
CA ALA A 145 18.42 -1.73 7.00
C ALA A 145 18.76 -1.35 5.56
N VAL A 146 19.12 -2.33 4.72
CA VAL A 146 19.34 -2.12 3.27
C VAL A 146 18.07 -1.61 2.60
N ARG A 147 16.89 -2.09 3.00
CA ARG A 147 15.62 -1.62 2.42
C ARG A 147 15.33 -0.17 2.76
N VAL A 148 15.50 0.26 4.01
CA VAL A 148 15.12 1.62 4.46
C VAL A 148 16.15 2.69 4.07
N THR A 149 17.41 2.31 3.86
CA THR A 149 18.49 3.22 3.41
C THR A 149 18.45 3.52 1.90
N ARG A 150 17.72 2.72 1.11
CA ARG A 150 17.59 2.90 -0.35
C ARG A 150 17.07 4.29 -0.72
N GLY A 151 17.46 4.73 -1.92
CA GLY A 151 17.06 6.03 -2.46
C GLY A 151 17.76 7.21 -1.79
N GLY A 152 18.90 6.98 -1.13
CA GLY A 152 19.67 8.05 -0.46
C GLY A 152 19.10 8.44 0.91
N GLY A 153 18.52 7.49 1.65
CA GLY A 153 17.95 7.77 2.97
C GLY A 153 16.54 8.37 2.96
N LEU A 154 15.81 8.28 1.82
CA LEU A 154 14.42 8.72 1.73
C LEU A 154 13.49 8.02 2.74
N ALA A 155 13.88 6.82 3.21
CA ALA A 155 13.24 6.13 4.33
C ALA A 155 11.70 6.05 4.23
N ARG A 156 11.18 5.81 3.01
CA ARG A 156 9.74 5.89 2.69
C ARG A 156 8.85 5.04 3.61
N GLU A 157 9.37 3.97 4.20
CA GLU A 157 8.62 3.12 5.13
C GLU A 157 8.17 3.88 6.41
N ILE A 158 8.76 5.06 6.71
CA ILE A 158 8.42 5.86 7.89
C ILE A 158 6.93 6.27 7.91
N VAL A 159 6.32 6.49 6.74
CA VAL A 159 4.94 7.02 6.63
C VAL A 159 3.87 5.92 6.63
N TYR A 160 4.23 4.64 6.45
CA TYR A 160 3.28 3.56 6.20
C TYR A 160 2.38 3.29 7.41
N LEU A 161 2.99 3.06 8.59
CA LEU A 161 2.24 2.84 9.83
C LEU A 161 1.44 4.08 10.28
N PRO A 162 2.01 5.30 10.27
CA PRO A 162 1.24 6.52 10.56
C PRO A 162 0.02 6.69 9.64
N ALA A 163 0.17 6.54 8.32
CA ALA A 163 -0.93 6.66 7.37
C ALA A 163 -2.00 5.59 7.61
N TYR A 164 -1.59 4.34 7.84
CA TYR A 164 -2.49 3.25 8.21
C TYR A 164 -3.33 3.57 9.45
N LEU A 165 -2.69 4.00 10.55
CA LEU A 165 -3.39 4.32 11.80
C LEU A 165 -4.35 5.51 11.62
N ARG A 166 -3.92 6.53 10.86
CA ARG A 166 -4.74 7.72 10.54
C ARG A 166 -5.99 7.35 9.75
N LEU A 167 -5.82 6.59 8.67
CA LEU A 167 -6.94 6.11 7.84
C LEU A 167 -7.86 5.19 8.60
N ARG A 168 -7.32 4.24 9.39
CA ARG A 168 -8.12 3.36 10.23
C ARG A 168 -9.03 4.16 11.15
N ALA A 169 -8.46 5.13 11.88
CA ALA A 169 -9.22 5.98 12.80
C ALA A 169 -10.24 6.86 12.06
N ALA A 170 -9.90 7.38 10.88
CA ALA A 170 -10.81 8.18 10.07
C ALA A 170 -12.00 7.36 9.56
N PHE A 171 -11.77 6.15 9.03
CA PHE A 171 -12.83 5.28 8.51
C PHE A 171 -13.69 4.70 9.62
N THR A 172 -13.13 4.43 10.80
CA THR A 172 -13.95 4.07 11.97
C THR A 172 -14.88 5.20 12.39
N ARG A 173 -14.40 6.45 12.36
CA ARG A 173 -15.21 7.63 12.70
C ARG A 173 -16.26 7.97 11.63
N ASN A 174 -15.90 7.81 10.36
CA ASN A 174 -16.78 8.06 9.23
C ASN A 174 -16.51 7.07 8.09
N PRO A 175 -17.24 5.93 8.05
CA PRO A 175 -17.05 4.90 7.03
C PRO A 175 -17.29 5.40 5.60
N ALA A 176 -18.10 6.45 5.40
CA ALA A 176 -18.38 7.00 4.08
C ALA A 176 -17.14 7.62 3.41
N LEU A 177 -16.10 7.98 4.19
CA LEU A 177 -14.84 8.49 3.63
C LEU A 177 -14.13 7.46 2.75
N GLU A 178 -14.28 6.17 3.05
CA GLU A 178 -13.58 5.13 2.32
C GLU A 178 -14.00 5.04 0.85
N ALA A 179 -15.27 5.34 0.54
CA ALA A 179 -15.79 5.35 -0.82
C ALA A 179 -15.01 6.31 -1.75
N PHE A 180 -14.31 7.29 -1.21
CA PHE A 180 -13.45 8.18 -2.00
C PHE A 180 -12.09 7.57 -2.33
N PHE A 181 -11.55 6.70 -1.47
CA PHE A 181 -10.23 6.10 -1.66
C PHE A 181 -10.20 4.96 -2.68
N VAL A 182 -11.37 4.41 -3.03
CA VAL A 182 -11.49 3.43 -4.14
C VAL A 182 -11.58 4.09 -5.50
N ARG A 183 -11.76 5.42 -5.55
CA ARG A 183 -11.95 6.19 -6.78
C ARG A 183 -10.66 6.71 -7.39
N GLY A 184 -9.54 6.60 -6.67
CA GLY A 184 -8.25 7.05 -7.14
C GLY A 184 -7.31 7.48 -6.04
N ARG A 185 -6.33 8.29 -6.43
CA ARG A 185 -5.30 8.82 -5.55
C ARG A 185 -5.81 10.09 -4.89
N ILE A 186 -6.14 10.00 -3.61
CA ILE A 186 -6.65 11.11 -2.80
C ILE A 186 -6.03 11.05 -1.41
N SER A 187 -6.12 12.13 -0.65
CA SER A 187 -5.78 12.14 0.78
C SER A 187 -6.92 12.65 1.65
N LEU A 188 -6.93 12.31 2.95
CA LEU A 188 -7.87 12.84 3.92
C LEU A 188 -7.84 14.37 3.97
N ALA A 189 -6.65 14.96 3.89
CA ALA A 189 -6.46 16.41 3.84
C ALA A 189 -7.06 17.02 2.55
N ALA A 190 -6.91 16.34 1.41
CA ALA A 190 -7.54 16.77 0.18
C ALA A 190 -9.07 16.67 0.25
N LEU A 191 -9.60 15.58 0.81
CA LEU A 191 -11.04 15.38 0.97
C LEU A 191 -11.68 16.44 1.86
N SER A 192 -11.03 16.84 2.95
CA SER A 192 -11.55 17.88 3.84
C SER A 192 -11.53 19.27 3.18
N ALA A 193 -10.67 19.49 2.19
CA ALA A 193 -10.59 20.73 1.43
C ALA A 193 -11.57 20.78 0.22
N LEU A 194 -12.18 19.64 -0.17
CA LEU A 194 -13.09 19.61 -1.30
C LEU A 194 -14.45 20.26 -0.96
N PRO A 195 -15.05 21.05 -1.87
CA PRO A 195 -16.39 21.57 -1.68
C PRO A 195 -17.43 20.46 -1.53
N SER A 196 -18.44 20.66 -0.67
CA SER A 196 -19.48 19.66 -0.37
C SER A 196 -20.18 19.11 -1.62
N ALA A 197 -20.36 19.92 -2.67
CA ALA A 197 -20.94 19.50 -3.94
C ALA A 197 -20.17 18.38 -4.66
N VAL A 198 -18.84 18.31 -4.47
CA VAL A 198 -17.97 17.25 -5.00
C VAL A 198 -18.11 15.97 -4.17
N LEU A 199 -18.34 16.13 -2.86
CA LEU A 199 -18.51 15.02 -1.91
C LEU A 199 -19.88 14.32 -2.11
N THR A 200 -20.96 15.07 -2.36
CA THR A 200 -22.32 14.50 -2.51
C THR A 200 -22.48 13.65 -3.77
N ARG A 201 -21.87 14.04 -4.91
CA ARG A 201 -21.87 13.21 -6.12
C ARG A 201 -21.10 11.90 -5.95
N GLY A 202 -20.13 11.86 -5.03
CA GLY A 202 -19.31 10.69 -4.75
C GLY A 202 -19.97 9.61 -3.89
N GLN A 203 -20.97 9.98 -3.10
CA GLN A 203 -21.69 9.04 -2.22
C GLN A 203 -22.88 8.36 -2.92
N ALA A 204 -23.40 8.95 -4.00
CA ALA A 204 -24.55 8.42 -4.74
C ALA A 204 -24.22 7.21 -5.62
N THR A 205 -22.94 6.98 -5.96
CA THR A 205 -22.52 5.86 -6.84
C THR A 205 -22.26 4.55 -6.09
N SER A 206 -22.25 4.54 -4.75
CA SER A 206 -22.00 3.34 -3.95
C SER A 206 -23.26 2.58 -3.50
N THR A 207 -24.47 3.07 -3.82
CA THR A 207 -25.74 2.48 -3.37
C THR A 207 -26.44 1.63 -4.44
N THR A 208 -25.83 1.37 -5.61
CA THR A 208 -26.50 0.69 -6.74
C THR A 208 -25.81 -0.58 -7.24
N THR A 209 -25.15 -1.34 -6.37
CA THR A 209 -24.80 -2.75 -6.65
C THR A 209 -25.02 -3.59 -5.39
N GLY A 210 -26.27 -4.00 -5.18
CA GLY A 210 -26.71 -4.79 -4.04
C GLY A 210 -28.19 -5.12 -4.18
N ALA A 211 -28.53 -5.87 -5.23
CA ALA A 211 -29.78 -6.61 -5.39
C ALA A 211 -29.46 -7.88 -6.17
#